data_AF-A0A142EXR8-F1
#
_entry.id   AF-A0A142EXR8-F1
#
_cell.length_a   1.000
_cell.length_b   1.000
_cell.length_c   1.000
_cell.angle_alpha   90.00
_cell.angle_beta   90.00
_cell.angle_gamma   90.00
#
_symmetry.space_group_name_H-M   'P 1'
#
loop_
_entity.id
_entity.type
_entity.pdbx_description
1 polymer ?
#
loop_
_entity_poly.entity_id
_entity_poly.type
_entity_poly.pdbx_seq_one_letter_code
_entity_poly.pdbx_strand_id
1 'polypeptide(L)'
;RAEIEGDIGDAHVGLQARLMSQALRKLSGSINKTKTIALFINQIREKVGIIFGSPETTPGGRALKFYATVRLEIRRSEQIKTGADVVGNRTKIKVVKNKVAPPFRTAIVDIMYGQGISQTGELVDMAVERDIVEKAGSWYAYQGERIGQGRENAKTYLDN
;
A
#
# COMPACT_ATOMS: atom_id res chain seq x y z
N ARG A 1 18.76 16.59 -17.72
CA ARG A 1 19.75 16.96 -18.76
C ARG A 1 20.95 16.04 -18.63
N ALA A 2 21.88 16.28 -17.70
CA ALA A 2 23.08 15.45 -17.51
C ALA A 2 22.88 13.90 -17.53
N GLU A 3 21.85 13.34 -16.87
CA GLU A 3 21.63 11.87 -16.90
C GLU A 3 21.02 11.33 -18.20
N ILE A 4 20.15 12.11 -18.87
CA ILE A 4 19.46 11.67 -20.10
C ILE A 4 20.34 11.90 -21.33
N GLU A 5 21.22 12.91 -21.27
CA GLU A 5 22.12 13.31 -22.35
C GLU A 5 23.51 12.67 -22.23
N GLY A 6 23.79 11.97 -21.13
CA GLY A 6 25.08 11.30 -20.87
C GLY A 6 25.10 9.86 -21.37
N ASP A 7 26.30 9.28 -21.48
CA ASP A 7 26.48 7.91 -21.94
C ASP A 7 26.21 6.89 -20.82
N ILE A 8 25.81 5.67 -21.21
CA ILE A 8 25.64 4.55 -20.28
C ILE A 8 27.00 4.23 -19.65
N GLY A 9 27.16 4.59 -18.37
CA GLY A 9 28.42 4.40 -17.63
C GLY A 9 28.92 5.69 -16.98
N ASP A 10 28.40 6.85 -17.36
CA ASP A 10 28.80 8.12 -16.76
C ASP A 10 28.38 8.22 -15.29
N ALA A 11 29.37 8.49 -14.43
CA ALA A 11 29.20 8.52 -12.99
C ALA A 11 28.48 9.79 -12.52
N HIS A 12 27.15 9.76 -12.53
CA HIS A 12 26.30 10.82 -11.97
C HIS A 12 25.93 10.55 -10.50
N VAL A 13 26.94 10.53 -9.62
CA VAL A 13 26.74 10.16 -8.21
C VAL A 13 25.79 11.15 -7.51
N GLY A 14 24.62 10.66 -7.11
CA GLY A 14 23.67 11.40 -6.27
C GLY A 14 22.91 12.53 -6.97
N LEU A 15 22.98 12.65 -8.31
CA LEU A 15 22.28 13.69 -9.07
C LEU A 15 20.78 13.67 -8.79
N GLN A 16 20.15 12.49 -8.87
CA GLN A 16 18.72 12.32 -8.59
C GLN A 16 18.33 12.70 -7.15
N ALA A 17 19.18 12.37 -6.17
CA ALA A 17 18.92 12.71 -4.77
C ALA A 17 18.97 14.23 -4.52
N ARG A 18 19.88 14.94 -5.21
CA ARG A 18 19.97 16.40 -5.16
C ARG A 18 18.78 17.05 -5.84
N LEU A 19 18.40 16.57 -7.03
CA LEU A 19 17.23 17.02 -7.76
C LEU A 19 15.95 16.89 -6.91
N MET A 20 15.72 15.72 -6.31
CA MET A 20 14.57 15.46 -5.45
C MET A 20 14.53 16.40 -4.23
N SER A 21 15.68 16.67 -3.63
CA SER A 21 15.77 17.60 -2.49
C SER A 21 15.35 19.02 -2.87
N GLN A 22 15.78 19.49 -4.05
CA GLN A 22 15.43 20.81 -4.56
C GLN A 22 13.95 20.87 -4.99
N ALA A 23 13.48 19.86 -5.71
CA ALA A 23 12.11 19.77 -6.19
C ALA A 23 11.12 19.77 -5.02
N LEU A 24 11.30 18.90 -4.03
CA LEU A 24 10.41 18.80 -2.87
C LEU A 24 10.40 20.09 -2.03
N ARG A 25 11.53 20.79 -1.93
CA ARG A 25 11.59 22.09 -1.23
C ARG A 25 10.69 23.13 -1.90
N LYS A 26 10.67 23.19 -3.23
CA LYS A 26 9.81 24.12 -3.99
C LYS A 26 8.34 23.64 -4.01
N LEU A 27 8.12 22.35 -4.22
CA LEU A 27 6.78 21.77 -4.35
C LEU A 27 6.02 21.81 -3.02
N SER A 28 6.67 21.57 -1.88
CA SER A 28 5.99 21.50 -0.58
C SER A 28 5.21 22.77 -0.24
N GLY A 29 5.75 23.95 -0.58
CA GLY A 29 5.04 25.22 -0.36
C GLY A 29 3.85 25.40 -1.29
N SER A 30 3.97 24.97 -2.54
CA SER A 30 2.92 25.09 -3.56
C SER A 30 1.77 24.13 -3.29
N ILE A 31 2.07 22.86 -3.02
CA ILE A 31 1.11 21.78 -2.70
C ILE A 31 0.20 22.19 -1.54
N ASN A 32 0.76 22.79 -0.49
CA ASN A 32 -0.02 23.23 0.67
C ASN A 32 -0.96 24.39 0.33
N LYS A 33 -0.52 25.34 -0.51
CA LYS A 33 -1.34 26.49 -0.93
C LYS A 33 -2.48 26.06 -1.87
N THR A 34 -2.22 25.13 -2.78
CA THR A 34 -3.21 24.66 -3.76
C THR A 34 -4.12 23.55 -3.25
N LYS A 35 -3.93 23.11 -1.99
CA LYS A 35 -4.67 21.98 -1.38
C LYS A 35 -4.63 20.71 -2.23
N THR A 36 -3.52 20.48 -2.94
CA THR A 36 -3.35 19.33 -3.83
C THR A 36 -2.72 18.17 -3.07
N ILE A 37 -3.07 16.93 -3.42
CA ILE A 37 -2.39 15.74 -2.90
C ILE A 37 -1.39 15.27 -3.95
N ALA A 38 -0.11 15.16 -3.57
CA ALA A 38 0.93 14.59 -4.41
C ALA A 38 1.25 13.16 -3.96
N LEU A 39 1.05 12.19 -4.85
CA LEU A 39 1.35 10.78 -4.62
C LEU A 39 2.64 10.40 -5.34
N PHE A 40 3.60 9.87 -4.59
CA PHE A 40 4.87 9.36 -5.13
C PHE A 40 4.91 7.86 -4.97
N ILE A 41 4.95 7.13 -6.08
CA ILE A 41 5.20 5.69 -6.10
C ILE A 41 6.70 5.49 -6.12
N ASN A 42 7.21 4.64 -5.24
CA ASN A 42 8.63 4.35 -5.19
C ASN A 42 8.88 2.85 -5.08
N GLN A 43 9.97 2.39 -5.69
CA GLN A 43 10.36 0.99 -5.69
C GLN A 43 11.34 0.72 -4.55
N ILE A 44 11.37 -0.53 -4.10
CA ILE A 44 12.39 -1.00 -3.18
C ILE A 44 13.63 -1.38 -3.99
N ARG A 45 14.80 -1.08 -3.44
CA ARG A 45 16.13 -1.50 -3.90
C ARG A 45 16.87 -2.06 -2.70
N GLU A 46 17.86 -2.90 -2.96
CA GLU A 46 18.76 -3.40 -1.91
C GLU A 46 20.04 -2.57 -1.93
N LYS A 47 20.48 -2.16 -0.75
CA LYS A 47 21.78 -1.48 -0.60
C LYS A 47 22.85 -2.53 -0.34
N VAL A 48 23.78 -2.66 -1.29
CA VAL A 48 24.95 -3.54 -1.17
C VAL A 48 25.83 -3.08 0.00
N GLY A 49 26.33 -4.02 0.80
CA GLY A 49 27.28 -3.76 1.88
C GLY A 49 26.68 -3.41 3.25
N ILE A 50 25.39 -3.65 3.48
CA ILE A 50 24.80 -3.56 4.83
C ILE A 50 25.04 -4.87 5.58
N ILE A 51 25.76 -4.79 6.70
CA ILE A 51 26.04 -5.93 7.60
C ILE A 51 25.01 -6.02 8.74
N PHE A 52 24.30 -4.93 9.05
CA PHE A 52 23.31 -4.87 10.13
C PHE A 52 22.09 -4.02 9.77
N GLY A 53 20.89 -4.50 10.10
CA GLY A 53 19.61 -3.85 9.81
C GLY A 53 18.99 -4.28 8.47
N SER A 54 17.90 -3.61 8.09
CA SER A 54 17.21 -3.92 6.82
C SER A 54 18.03 -3.41 5.61
N PRO A 55 18.30 -4.26 4.61
CA PRO A 55 19.01 -3.86 3.39
C PRO A 55 18.15 -3.00 2.45
N GLU A 56 16.86 -2.87 2.74
CA GLU A 56 15.91 -2.19 1.88
C GLU A 56 16.08 -0.67 1.90
N THR A 57 16.23 -0.10 0.71
CA THR A 57 16.29 1.33 0.47
C THR A 57 15.36 1.73 -0.67
N THR A 58 15.10 3.03 -0.77
CA THR A 58 14.27 3.61 -1.82
C THR A 58 15.11 4.60 -2.61
N PRO A 59 15.02 4.65 -3.95
CA PRO A 59 15.77 5.60 -4.76
C PRO A 59 15.28 7.05 -4.54
N GLY A 60 16.06 8.02 -5.02
CA GLY A 60 15.77 9.46 -4.84
C GLY A 60 16.27 10.07 -3.53
N GLY A 61 17.13 9.35 -2.79
CA GLY A 61 17.77 9.84 -1.57
C GLY A 61 16.83 9.90 -0.37
N ARG A 62 17.12 10.79 0.59
CA ARG A 62 16.39 10.89 1.86
C ARG A 62 15.27 11.93 1.86
N ALA A 63 15.25 12.86 0.90
CA ALA A 63 14.36 14.02 0.94
C ALA A 63 12.89 13.62 1.01
N LEU A 64 12.45 12.70 0.15
CA LEU A 64 11.08 12.20 0.14
C LEU A 64 10.65 11.61 1.49
N LYS A 65 11.56 10.90 2.17
CA LYS A 65 11.28 10.32 3.50
C LYS A 65 10.95 11.40 4.54
N PHE A 66 11.53 12.60 4.44
CA PHE A 66 11.31 13.70 5.37
C PHE A 66 10.08 14.55 5.00
N TYR A 67 9.95 14.90 3.73
CA TYR A 67 8.85 15.73 3.22
C TYR A 67 7.50 14.99 3.23
N ALA A 68 7.47 13.68 2.99
CA ALA A 68 6.22 12.91 3.00
C ALA A 68 5.51 13.01 4.37
N THR A 69 4.22 13.34 4.32
CA THR A 69 3.30 13.37 5.48
C THR A 69 2.90 11.97 5.88
N VAL A 70 2.55 11.14 4.90
CA VAL A 70 2.20 9.72 5.08
C VAL A 70 3.14 8.88 4.19
N ARG A 71 3.62 7.75 4.72
CA ARG A 71 4.34 6.74 3.94
C ARG A 71 3.68 5.40 4.14
N LEU A 72 3.33 4.78 3.02
CA LEU A 72 2.73 3.46 2.97
C LEU A 72 3.75 2.49 2.39
N GLU A 73 3.93 1.37 3.09
CA GLU A 73 4.68 0.22 2.61
C GLU A 73 3.67 -0.85 2.21
N ILE A 74 3.68 -1.23 0.94
CA ILE A 74 2.73 -2.17 0.36
C ILE A 74 3.49 -3.45 0.06
N ARG A 75 3.05 -4.56 0.67
CA ARG A 75 3.61 -5.89 0.41
C ARG A 75 2.50 -6.86 0.01
N ARG A 76 2.76 -7.62 -1.04
CA ARG A 76 1.93 -8.77 -1.39
C ARG A 76 2.11 -9.86 -0.33
N SER A 77 1.01 -10.42 0.17
CA SER A 77 1.01 -11.48 1.19
C SER A 77 0.65 -12.83 0.57
N GLU A 78 -0.64 -13.11 0.40
CA GLU A 78 -1.14 -14.41 -0.05
C GLU A 78 -1.84 -14.27 -1.40
N GLN A 79 -1.85 -15.32 -2.20
CA GLN A 79 -2.64 -15.38 -3.42
C GLN A 79 -4.06 -15.84 -3.09
N ILE A 80 -5.06 -15.13 -3.61
CA ILE A 80 -6.46 -15.51 -3.51
C ILE A 80 -6.75 -16.44 -4.69
N LYS A 81 -7.18 -17.66 -4.39
CA LYS A 81 -7.48 -18.69 -5.39
C LYS A 81 -8.94 -19.11 -5.30
N THR A 82 -9.54 -19.31 -6.47
CA THR A 82 -10.87 -19.91 -6.59
C THR A 82 -10.70 -21.19 -7.40
N GLY A 83 -10.71 -22.33 -6.72
CA GLY A 83 -10.33 -23.61 -7.35
C GLY A 83 -8.85 -23.62 -7.74
N ALA A 84 -8.56 -23.80 -9.04
CA ALA A 84 -7.20 -23.82 -9.57
C ALA A 84 -6.68 -22.42 -9.96
N ASP A 85 -7.57 -21.45 -10.17
CA ASP A 85 -7.22 -20.14 -10.73
C ASP A 85 -6.86 -19.12 -9.64
N VAL A 86 -5.83 -18.31 -9.91
CA VAL A 86 -5.44 -17.18 -9.05
C VAL A 86 -6.24 -15.96 -9.45
N VAL A 87 -7.22 -15.61 -8.63
CA VAL A 87 -8.17 -14.50 -8.90
C VAL A 87 -7.71 -13.17 -8.32
N GLY A 88 -6.75 -13.17 -7.40
CA GLY A 88 -6.23 -11.94 -6.80
C GLY A 88 -5.10 -12.16 -5.82
N ASN A 89 -4.72 -11.09 -5.12
CA ASN A 89 -3.74 -11.12 -4.04
C ASN A 89 -4.23 -10.36 -2.82
N ARG A 90 -4.04 -10.98 -1.66
CA ARG A 90 -4.10 -10.29 -0.38
C ARG A 90 -2.85 -9.45 -0.18
N THR A 91 -3.05 -8.17 0.09
CA THR A 91 -2.01 -7.15 0.17
C THR A 91 -2.02 -6.51 1.54
N LYS A 92 -0.85 -6.48 2.18
CA LYS A 92 -0.64 -5.85 3.49
C LYS A 92 -0.07 -4.45 3.27
N ILE A 93 -0.78 -3.45 3.78
CA ILE A 93 -0.39 -2.04 3.70
C ILE A 93 -0.02 -1.56 5.10
N LYS A 94 1.26 -1.26 5.33
CA LYS A 94 1.77 -0.76 6.61
C LYS A 94 2.03 0.74 6.53
N VAL A 95 1.50 1.49 7.50
CA VAL A 95 1.76 2.93 7.62
C VAL A 95 3.08 3.14 8.36
N VAL A 96 4.19 3.24 7.62
CA VAL A 96 5.54 3.38 8.22
C VAL A 96 5.85 4.80 8.69
N LYS A 97 5.10 5.80 8.23
CA LYS A 97 5.17 7.18 8.70
C LYS A 97 3.80 7.83 8.61
N ASN A 98 3.41 8.54 9.66
CA ASN A 98 2.20 9.34 9.68
C ASN A 98 2.44 10.60 10.52
N LYS A 99 2.14 11.78 9.99
CA LYS A 99 2.23 13.07 10.70
C LYS A 99 0.88 13.62 11.17
N VAL A 100 -0.23 12.98 10.80
CA VAL A 100 -1.60 13.47 11.09
C VAL A 100 -2.36 12.56 12.06
N ALA A 101 -1.95 11.31 12.23
CA ALA A 101 -2.53 10.35 13.15
C ALA A 101 -1.45 9.35 13.63
N PRO A 102 -1.76 8.45 14.59
CA PRO A 102 -0.80 7.46 15.07
C PRO A 102 -0.21 6.61 13.93
N PRO A 103 1.12 6.48 13.83
CA PRO A 103 1.78 5.65 12.82
C PRO A 103 1.72 4.15 13.17
N PHE A 104 2.26 3.31 12.27
CA PHE A 104 2.47 1.86 12.43
C PHE A 104 1.23 0.98 12.42
N ARG A 105 0.06 1.54 12.10
CA ARG A 105 -1.13 0.76 11.78
C ARG A 105 -0.93 -0.02 10.47
N THR A 106 -1.62 -1.14 10.37
CA THR A 106 -1.60 -2.00 9.18
C THR A 106 -3.03 -2.18 8.70
N ALA A 107 -3.24 -2.10 7.39
CA ALA A 107 -4.46 -2.51 6.73
C ALA A 107 -4.19 -3.76 5.87
N ILE A 108 -5.15 -4.67 5.82
CA ILE A 108 -5.11 -5.86 4.97
C ILE A 108 -6.23 -5.68 3.95
N VAL A 109 -5.88 -5.64 2.67
CA VAL A 109 -6.83 -5.44 1.58
C VAL A 109 -6.65 -6.54 0.55
N ASP A 110 -7.75 -6.94 -0.07
CA ASP A 110 -7.74 -7.89 -1.18
C ASP A 110 -7.77 -7.14 -2.51
N ILE A 111 -6.80 -7.41 -3.37
CA ILE A 111 -6.71 -6.86 -4.72
C ILE A 111 -7.08 -7.96 -5.71
N MET A 112 -8.26 -7.85 -6.30
CA MET A 112 -8.78 -8.77 -7.31
C MET A 112 -8.32 -8.32 -8.70
N TYR A 113 -7.86 -9.26 -9.53
CA TYR A 113 -7.42 -8.93 -10.88
C TYR A 113 -8.59 -8.45 -11.74
N GLY A 114 -8.42 -7.36 -12.46
CA GLY A 114 -9.47 -6.77 -13.31
C GLY A 114 -10.55 -5.96 -12.58
N GLN A 115 -10.67 -6.08 -11.26
CA GLN A 115 -11.67 -5.35 -10.45
C GLN A 115 -11.05 -4.32 -9.50
N GLY A 116 -9.80 -4.53 -9.05
CA GLY A 116 -9.14 -3.64 -8.09
C GLY A 116 -9.36 -4.07 -6.64
N ILE A 117 -9.50 -3.10 -5.73
CA ILE A 117 -9.66 -3.37 -4.29
C ILE A 117 -11.09 -3.86 -4.02
N SER A 118 -11.23 -5.04 -3.40
CA SER A 118 -12.52 -5.61 -3.03
C SER A 118 -13.08 -4.91 -1.78
N GLN A 119 -13.98 -3.94 -1.99
CA GLN A 119 -14.63 -3.19 -0.90
C GLN A 119 -15.54 -4.09 -0.06
N THR A 120 -16.30 -4.98 -0.70
CA THR A 120 -17.18 -5.92 -0.01
C THR A 120 -16.41 -6.93 0.84
N GLY A 121 -15.24 -7.37 0.38
CA GLY A 121 -14.36 -8.22 1.18
C GLY A 121 -13.88 -7.55 2.46
N GLU A 122 -13.45 -6.30 2.35
CA GLU A 122 -12.99 -5.51 3.50
C GLU A 122 -14.15 -5.19 4.46
N LEU A 123 -15.34 -4.93 3.92
CA LEU A 123 -16.54 -4.69 4.71
C LEU A 123 -16.93 -5.91 5.56
N VAL A 124 -16.94 -7.11 4.97
CA VAL A 124 -17.24 -8.35 5.71
C VAL A 124 -16.22 -8.57 6.84
N ASP A 125 -14.93 -8.40 6.55
CA ASP A 125 -13.88 -8.61 7.54
C ASP A 125 -14.00 -7.61 8.71
N MET A 126 -14.24 -6.33 8.40
CA MET A 126 -14.48 -5.30 9.42
C MET A 126 -15.77 -5.55 10.21
N ALA A 127 -16.82 -6.05 9.56
CA ALA A 127 -18.08 -6.34 10.23
C ALA A 127 -17.96 -7.52 11.19
N VAL A 128 -17.16 -8.54 10.84
CA VAL A 128 -16.83 -9.64 11.76
C VAL A 128 -15.93 -9.16 12.90
N GLU A 129 -14.93 -8.32 12.62
CA GLU A 129 -14.05 -7.77 13.68
C GLU A 129 -14.80 -6.90 14.69
N ARG A 130 -15.89 -6.24 14.26
CA ARG A 130 -16.72 -5.38 15.12
C ARG A 130 -17.96 -6.08 15.70
N ASP A 131 -18.03 -7.40 15.61
CA ASP A 131 -19.15 -8.21 16.09
C ASP A 131 -20.52 -7.78 15.50
N ILE A 132 -20.53 -7.18 14.30
CA ILE A 132 -21.74 -6.83 13.55
C ILE A 132 -22.25 -8.04 12.76
N VAL A 133 -21.32 -8.84 12.23
CA VAL A 133 -21.60 -10.11 11.55
C VAL A 133 -21.06 -11.24 12.41
N GLU A 134 -21.95 -12.15 12.78
CA GLU A 134 -21.62 -13.31 13.59
C GLU A 134 -21.00 -14.41 12.72
N LYS A 135 -19.86 -14.96 13.16
CA LYS A 135 -19.19 -16.06 12.48
C LYS A 135 -19.29 -17.35 13.29
N ALA A 136 -20.20 -18.24 12.89
CA ALA A 136 -20.36 -19.57 13.46
C ALA A 136 -19.59 -20.60 12.61
N GLY A 137 -18.30 -20.77 12.90
CA GLY A 137 -17.42 -21.67 12.15
C GLY A 137 -17.16 -21.15 10.73
N SER A 138 -17.75 -21.81 9.73
CA SER A 138 -17.69 -21.38 8.32
C SER A 138 -18.90 -20.53 7.91
N TRP A 139 -19.94 -20.42 8.75
CA TRP A 139 -21.15 -19.66 8.45
C TRP A 139 -21.04 -18.22 8.94
N TYR A 140 -21.53 -17.30 8.12
CA TYR A 140 -21.67 -15.90 8.44
C TYR A 140 -23.16 -15.58 8.61
N ALA A 141 -23.51 -14.84 9.65
CA ALA A 141 -24.88 -14.40 9.92
C ALA A 141 -24.92 -12.91 10.28
N TYR A 142 -25.96 -12.22 9.83
CA TYR A 142 -26.23 -10.82 10.15
C TYR A 142 -27.61 -10.72 10.79
N GLN A 143 -27.68 -10.20 12.01
CA GLN A 143 -28.94 -10.04 12.77
C GLN A 143 -29.79 -11.33 12.85
N GLY A 144 -29.14 -12.50 12.93
CA GLY A 144 -29.79 -13.81 12.99
C GLY A 144 -30.12 -14.44 11.63
N GLU A 145 -30.00 -13.70 10.52
CA GLU A 145 -30.14 -14.24 9.16
C GLU A 145 -28.80 -14.76 8.64
N ARG A 146 -28.81 -15.94 8.01
CA ARG A 146 -27.59 -16.55 7.46
C ARG A 146 -27.28 -15.93 6.09
N ILE A 147 -26.22 -15.12 6.03
CA ILE A 147 -25.78 -14.44 4.81
C ILE A 147 -24.96 -15.34 3.88
N GLY A 148 -24.34 -16.41 4.40
CA GLY A 148 -23.65 -17.38 3.55
C GLY A 148 -22.66 -18.28 4.27
N GLN A 149 -22.27 -19.36 3.59
CA GLN A 149 -21.20 -20.25 4.04
C GLN A 149 -19.88 -19.85 3.37
N GLY A 150 -18.92 -19.38 4.15
CA GLY A 150 -17.62 -18.92 3.68
C GLY A 150 -17.61 -17.45 3.24
N ARG A 151 -16.41 -16.87 3.26
CA ARG A 151 -16.18 -15.44 3.00
C ARG A 151 -16.60 -15.00 1.60
N GLU A 152 -16.37 -15.82 0.58
CA GLU A 152 -16.71 -15.47 -0.81
C GLU A 152 -18.23 -15.46 -1.06
N ASN A 153 -18.99 -16.36 -0.42
CA ASN A 153 -20.45 -16.32 -0.50
C ASN A 153 -21.03 -15.14 0.26
N ALA A 154 -20.47 -14.79 1.43
CA ALA A 154 -20.86 -13.59 2.17
C ALA A 154 -20.56 -12.29 1.39
N LYS A 155 -19.46 -12.24 0.62
CA LYS A 155 -19.19 -11.14 -0.33
C LYS A 155 -20.25 -11.05 -1.41
N THR A 156 -20.55 -12.19 -2.06
CA THR A 156 -21.54 -12.26 -3.14
C THR A 156 -22.93 -11.82 -2.67
N TYR A 157 -23.30 -12.13 -1.41
CA TYR A 157 -24.54 -11.67 -0.81
C TYR A 157 -24.61 -10.14 -0.66
N LEU A 158 -23.49 -9.47 -0.39
CA LEU A 158 -23.42 -8.01 -0.25
C LEU A 158 -23.20 -7.25 -1.56
N ASP A 159 -22.71 -7.95 -2.60
CA ASP A 159 -22.57 -7.38 -3.94
C ASP A 159 -23.92 -7.35 -4.71
N ASN A 160 -24.92 -8.13 -4.27
CA ASN A 160 -26.29 -8.14 -4.83
C ASN A 160 -27.23 -7.24 -4.03
#